data_AF-A0A2G6TI21-F1
#
_entry.id   AF-A0A2G6TI21-F1
#
_cell.length_a   1.000
_cell.length_b   1.000
_cell.length_c   1.000
_cell.angle_alpha   90.00
_cell.angle_beta   90.00
_cell.angle_gamma   90.00
#
_symmetry.space_group_name_H-M   'P 1'
#
loop_
_entity.id
_entity.type
_entity.pdbx_description
1 polymer ?
#
loop_
_entity_poly.entity_id
_entity_poly.type
_entity_poly.pdbx_seq_one_letter_code
_entity_poly.pdbx_strand_id
1 'polypeptide(L)'
;MVKKIITFLILATLVSCSSSKPTIATTKKAAAVQRPRVATTKKQAPVKPIGKNYPSTNNTTEVIQSTSKTVVTSDLINNYILQFKDIAMGNMQKYGIPASIILAQGILESGAGKGDLALDANNHFGIKCHNDWLGESVRHDDDSAQECFRKYTEASESYRDHALFLVGKKRYASLFTYEKDDYKAWAKGLRACGYATDPNYPDKLISYIERYNLHQYDCQVTGRNYKPFEKSTPPAKSPSNSNSNVNPNDPNLYEVQKGDTLYSISKKFNVLVDDLKQKNNLSDNALSIGQKLKVK
;
A
#
# COMPACT_ATOMS: atom_id res chain seq x y z
N MET A 1 44.31 -21.85 -47.86
CA MET A 1 45.31 -20.98 -47.22
C MET A 1 45.98 -20.15 -48.32
N VAL A 2 45.70 -18.84 -48.34
CA VAL A 2 46.52 -17.76 -48.93
C VAL A 2 46.52 -17.53 -50.47
N LYS A 3 46.21 -16.27 -50.83
CA LYS A 3 46.59 -15.44 -52.01
C LYS A 3 45.89 -15.70 -53.35
N LYS A 4 45.59 -14.71 -54.20
CA LYS A 4 45.36 -13.24 -54.16
C LYS A 4 45.25 -12.82 -55.66
N ILE A 5 44.35 -11.89 -55.96
CA ILE A 5 44.44 -10.87 -57.05
C ILE A 5 44.16 -11.36 -58.48
N ILE A 6 43.18 -10.75 -59.17
CA ILE A 6 43.38 -9.78 -60.27
C ILE A 6 42.06 -9.03 -60.54
N THR A 7 42.23 -7.73 -60.68
CA THR A 7 41.36 -6.58 -60.95
C THR A 7 40.46 -6.69 -62.19
N PHE A 8 39.25 -6.12 -62.12
CA PHE A 8 38.70 -5.34 -63.23
C PHE A 8 37.87 -4.14 -62.73
N LEU A 9 38.05 -3.04 -63.45
CA LEU A 9 37.75 -1.65 -63.14
C LEU A 9 36.66 -1.20 -64.11
N ILE A 10 35.50 -0.70 -63.63
CA ILE A 10 34.48 0.13 -64.33
C ILE A 10 33.54 0.64 -63.20
N LEU A 11 33.68 1.88 -62.71
CA LEU A 11 33.16 3.15 -63.22
C LEU A 11 31.62 3.28 -63.20
N ALA A 12 31.09 3.89 -62.13
CA ALA A 12 29.92 4.78 -62.17
C ALA A 12 29.68 5.44 -60.79
N THR A 13 30.33 6.58 -60.55
CA THR A 13 30.01 7.51 -59.48
C THR A 13 28.82 8.38 -59.89
N LEU A 14 27.67 8.25 -59.23
CA LEU A 14 26.68 9.33 -59.15
C LEU A 14 26.63 9.81 -57.70
N VAL A 15 27.47 10.81 -57.44
CA VAL A 15 27.37 11.70 -56.28
C VAL A 15 26.10 12.54 -56.50
N SER A 16 25.04 12.23 -55.76
CA SER A 16 23.94 13.18 -55.56
C SER A 16 24.21 13.95 -54.27
N CYS A 17 24.74 15.15 -54.42
CA CYS A 17 24.82 16.15 -53.38
C CYS A 17 23.40 16.55 -52.95
N SER A 18 22.94 16.06 -51.79
CA SER A 18 21.83 16.69 -51.06
C SER A 18 22.40 17.73 -50.11
N SER A 19 22.37 19.00 -50.53
CA SER A 19 22.78 20.14 -49.72
C SER A 19 21.82 20.32 -48.53
N SER A 20 22.25 19.89 -47.35
CA SER A 20 21.65 20.34 -46.09
C SER A 20 22.00 21.82 -45.91
N LYS A 21 21.03 22.70 -46.17
CA LYS A 21 21.15 24.13 -45.87
C LYS A 21 21.44 24.31 -44.37
N PRO A 22 22.47 25.07 -43.96
CA PRO A 22 22.65 25.40 -42.56
C PRO A 22 21.53 26.33 -42.12
N THR A 23 20.72 25.91 -41.15
CA THR A 23 19.80 26.81 -40.45
C THR A 23 20.62 27.82 -39.66
N ILE A 24 20.60 29.07 -40.13
CA ILE A 24 21.16 30.23 -39.44
C ILE A 24 20.38 30.41 -38.14
N ALA A 25 21.03 30.11 -37.02
CA ALA A 25 20.55 30.48 -35.69
C ALA A 25 20.73 32.00 -35.53
N THR A 26 19.72 32.78 -35.88
CA THR A 26 19.63 34.19 -35.46
C THR A 26 19.43 34.26 -33.96
N THR A 27 20.49 34.63 -33.24
CA THR A 27 20.42 35.07 -31.85
C THR A 27 19.70 36.42 -31.77
N LYS A 28 18.38 36.38 -31.57
CA LYS A 28 17.68 37.56 -31.03
C LYS A 28 18.06 37.69 -29.56
N LYS A 29 18.84 38.73 -29.25
CA LYS A 29 19.10 39.22 -27.89
C LYS A 29 17.75 39.53 -27.25
N ALA A 30 17.25 38.61 -26.42
CA ALA A 30 16.05 38.84 -25.64
C ALA A 30 16.30 39.99 -24.66
N ALA A 31 15.45 41.01 -24.71
CA ALA A 31 15.42 42.07 -23.73
C ALA A 31 15.24 41.47 -22.33
N ALA A 32 16.01 41.97 -21.36
CA ALA A 32 15.93 41.55 -19.97
C ALA A 32 14.55 41.92 -19.41
N VAL A 33 13.65 40.94 -19.36
CA VAL A 33 12.42 41.02 -18.57
C VAL A 33 12.84 40.89 -17.12
N GLN A 34 12.82 42.01 -16.39
CA GLN A 34 12.95 42.01 -14.94
C GLN A 34 11.77 41.22 -14.36
N ARG A 35 12.05 40.04 -13.81
CA ARG A 35 11.06 39.32 -12.99
C ARG A 35 10.84 40.14 -11.71
N PRO A 36 9.59 40.39 -11.28
CA PRO A 36 9.36 40.97 -9.96
C PRO A 36 9.98 40.06 -8.90
N ARG A 37 10.81 40.67 -8.05
CA ARG A 37 11.44 40.06 -6.89
C ARG A 37 10.35 39.60 -5.93
N VAL A 38 9.94 38.34 -6.03
CA VAL A 38 9.14 37.71 -4.97
C VAL A 38 10.04 37.67 -3.73
N ALA A 39 9.59 38.34 -2.67
CA ALA A 39 10.27 38.40 -1.40
C ALA A 39 10.51 36.97 -0.89
N THR A 40 11.78 36.61 -0.72
CA THR A 40 12.19 35.40 -0.04
C THR A 40 11.83 35.54 1.43
N THR A 41 10.62 35.14 1.82
CA THR A 41 10.36 34.79 3.22
C THR A 41 11.24 33.58 3.53
N LYS A 42 12.20 33.76 4.44
CA LYS A 42 12.96 32.66 5.07
C LYS A 42 11.95 31.61 5.55
N LYS A 43 11.79 30.51 4.81
CA LYS A 43 11.06 29.34 5.28
C LYS A 43 11.92 28.71 6.36
N GLN A 44 11.45 28.78 7.61
CA GLN A 44 12.07 28.08 8.72
C GLN A 44 12.27 26.61 8.34
N ALA A 45 13.43 26.06 8.73
CA ALA A 45 13.72 24.65 8.60
C ALA A 45 12.56 23.83 9.19
N PRO A 46 12.16 22.70 8.57
CA PRO A 46 11.14 21.83 9.15
C PRO A 46 11.62 21.41 10.54
N VAL A 47 10.88 21.85 11.55
CA VAL A 47 11.04 21.37 12.92
C VAL A 47 10.80 19.86 12.87
N LYS A 48 11.83 19.08 13.24
CA LYS A 48 11.69 17.63 13.47
C LYS A 48 10.42 17.42 14.31
N PRO A 49 9.49 16.54 13.92
CA PRO A 49 8.34 16.27 14.77
C PRO A 49 8.86 15.73 16.10
N ILE A 50 8.67 16.54 17.14
CA ILE A 50 8.78 16.14 18.54
C ILE A 50 7.92 14.88 18.68
N GLY A 51 8.54 13.77 19.06
CA GLY A 51 7.86 12.52 19.31
C GLY A 51 6.69 12.77 20.24
N LYS A 52 5.47 12.67 19.70
CA LYS A 52 4.28 12.70 20.53
C LYS A 52 4.30 11.39 21.32
N ASN A 53 4.48 11.51 22.64
CA ASN A 53 4.21 10.41 23.57
C ASN A 53 2.74 10.02 23.41
N TYR A 54 2.50 8.92 22.70
CA TYR A 54 1.18 8.30 22.69
C TYR A 54 0.93 7.70 24.08
N PRO A 55 -0.25 7.93 24.69
CA PRO A 55 -0.60 7.29 25.95
C PRO A 55 -0.49 5.77 25.80
N SER A 56 0.34 5.17 26.65
CA SER A 56 0.48 3.72 26.79
C SER A 56 -0.84 3.14 27.26
N THR A 57 -1.68 2.72 26.31
CA THR A 57 -2.79 1.80 26.56
C THR A 57 -2.34 0.41 26.11
N ASN A 58 -2.73 -0.61 26.85
CA ASN A 58 -2.28 -2.00 26.70
C ASN A 58 -2.81 -2.66 25.42
N ASN A 59 -2.43 -2.12 24.26
CA ASN A 59 -2.69 -2.69 22.95
C ASN A 59 -1.74 -3.86 22.70
N THR A 60 -2.24 -4.94 22.10
CA THR A 60 -1.40 -6.06 21.68
C THR A 60 -0.45 -5.55 20.58
N THR A 61 0.81 -5.36 20.93
CA THR A 61 1.87 -4.97 20.01
C THR A 61 2.14 -6.13 19.05
N GLU A 62 1.53 -6.11 17.87
CA GLU A 62 1.94 -7.01 16.80
C GLU A 62 3.30 -6.53 16.25
N VAL A 63 4.32 -7.38 16.35
CA VAL A 63 5.58 -7.12 15.64
C VAL A 63 5.35 -7.47 14.18
N ILE A 64 5.08 -6.46 13.36
CA ILE A 64 5.05 -6.63 11.91
C ILE A 64 6.49 -6.81 11.43
N GLN A 65 6.76 -7.90 10.71
CA GLN A 65 7.98 -8.03 9.91
C GLN A 65 7.78 -7.25 8.61
N SER A 66 7.78 -5.93 8.70
CA SER A 66 7.78 -4.99 7.57
C SER A 66 9.17 -4.96 6.95
N THR A 67 9.28 -4.53 5.69
CA THR A 67 10.57 -4.19 5.07
C THR A 67 11.24 -3.03 5.83
N SER A 68 10.44 -2.12 6.38
CA SER A 68 10.87 -1.16 7.40
C SER A 68 10.85 -1.81 8.79
N LYS A 69 11.88 -1.60 9.62
CA LYS A 69 11.99 -2.14 11.00
C LYS A 69 11.01 -1.45 11.98
N THR A 70 9.73 -1.37 11.65
CA THR A 70 8.73 -0.62 12.42
C THR A 70 7.76 -1.57 13.11
N VAL A 71 7.60 -1.41 14.42
CA VAL A 71 6.56 -2.11 15.20
C VAL A 71 5.25 -1.33 15.09
N VAL A 72 4.16 -2.01 14.75
CA VAL A 72 2.89 -1.36 14.38
C VAL A 72 1.73 -2.08 15.05
N THR A 73 0.87 -1.33 15.73
CA THR A 73 -0.30 -1.90 16.42
C THR A 73 -1.46 -2.19 15.46
N SER A 74 -2.37 -3.08 15.86
CA SER A 74 -3.59 -3.36 15.07
C SER A 74 -4.43 -2.12 14.80
N ASP A 75 -4.47 -1.15 15.73
CA ASP A 75 -5.17 0.13 15.54
C ASP A 75 -4.56 0.96 14.41
N LEU A 76 -3.23 0.99 14.31
CA LEU A 76 -2.54 1.68 13.22
C LEU A 76 -2.86 1.03 11.87
N ILE A 77 -2.90 -0.30 11.81
CA ILE A 77 -3.30 -1.03 10.59
C ILE A 77 -4.75 -0.72 10.23
N ASN A 78 -5.69 -0.77 11.18
CA ASN A 78 -7.09 -0.45 10.92
C ASN A 78 -7.27 0.99 10.44
N ASN A 79 -6.57 1.96 11.03
CA ASN A 79 -6.59 3.34 10.57
C ASN A 79 -6.05 3.48 9.14
N TYR A 80 -4.96 2.78 8.83
CA TYR A 80 -4.42 2.72 7.48
C TYR A 80 -5.44 2.16 6.47
N ILE A 81 -6.11 1.06 6.82
CA ILE A 81 -7.15 0.46 5.98
C ILE A 81 -8.30 1.45 5.76
N LEU A 82 -8.80 2.09 6.82
CA LEU A 82 -9.89 3.06 6.72
C LEU A 82 -9.50 4.25 5.84
N GLN A 83 -8.26 4.71 5.93
CA GLN A 83 -7.75 5.83 5.14
C GLN A 83 -7.62 5.49 3.65
N PHE A 84 -7.24 4.25 3.32
CA PHE A 84 -6.84 3.90 1.94
C PHE A 84 -7.80 2.94 1.21
N LYS A 85 -8.83 2.40 1.88
CA LYS A 85 -9.77 1.44 1.26
C LYS A 85 -10.39 1.95 -0.03
N ASP A 86 -10.83 3.21 -0.07
CA ASP A 86 -11.54 3.77 -1.23
C ASP A 86 -10.57 3.99 -2.39
N ILE A 87 -9.32 4.38 -2.09
CA ILE A 87 -8.25 4.48 -3.08
C ILE A 87 -7.91 3.09 -3.65
N ALA A 88 -7.80 2.07 -2.80
CA ALA A 88 -7.55 0.70 -3.23
C ALA A 88 -8.70 0.14 -4.10
N MET A 89 -9.95 0.36 -3.70
CA MET A 89 -11.13 -0.03 -4.46
C MET A 89 -11.22 0.69 -5.81
N GLY A 90 -10.94 2.00 -5.85
CA GLY A 90 -10.88 2.76 -7.10
C GLY A 90 -9.80 2.25 -8.04
N ASN A 91 -8.62 1.91 -7.51
CA ASN A 91 -7.56 1.28 -8.30
C ASN A 91 -7.95 -0.12 -8.78
N MET A 92 -8.63 -0.92 -7.96
CA MET A 92 -9.16 -2.22 -8.37
C MET A 92 -10.14 -2.08 -9.54
N GLN A 93 -11.08 -1.14 -9.44
CA GLN A 93 -12.05 -0.89 -10.50
C GLN A 93 -11.37 -0.48 -11.81
N LYS A 94 -10.37 0.40 -11.73
CA LYS A 94 -9.69 0.97 -12.89
C LYS A 94 -8.63 0.06 -13.52
N TYR A 95 -7.88 -0.67 -12.70
CA TYR A 95 -6.68 -1.39 -13.11
C TYR A 95 -6.79 -2.91 -12.92
N GLY A 96 -7.80 -3.41 -12.20
CA GLY A 96 -8.10 -4.84 -12.09
C GLY A 96 -7.28 -5.62 -11.05
N ILE A 97 -6.51 -4.93 -10.21
CA ILE A 97 -5.78 -5.56 -9.09
C ILE A 97 -6.71 -5.62 -7.88
N PRO A 98 -6.87 -6.76 -7.17
CA PRO A 98 -7.74 -6.85 -6.01
C PRO A 98 -7.42 -5.77 -4.97
N ALA A 99 -8.43 -5.09 -4.46
CA ALA A 99 -8.27 -4.06 -3.44
C ALA A 99 -7.62 -4.64 -2.17
N SER A 100 -7.93 -5.90 -1.83
CA SER A 100 -7.32 -6.63 -0.73
C SER A 100 -5.80 -6.79 -0.88
N ILE A 101 -5.33 -7.08 -2.10
CA ILE A 101 -3.91 -7.19 -2.43
C ILE A 101 -3.23 -5.83 -2.30
N ILE A 102 -3.82 -4.77 -2.87
CA ILE A 102 -3.29 -3.41 -2.77
C ILE A 102 -3.13 -2.99 -1.31
N LEU A 103 -4.15 -3.20 -0.48
CA LEU A 103 -4.11 -2.84 0.93
C LEU A 103 -3.10 -3.69 1.72
N ALA A 104 -3.05 -5.00 1.48
CA ALA A 104 -2.11 -5.89 2.16
C ALA A 104 -0.65 -5.55 1.83
N GLN A 105 -0.34 -5.29 0.55
CA GLN A 105 0.97 -4.81 0.13
C GLN A 105 1.26 -3.45 0.76
N GLY A 106 0.33 -2.49 0.68
CA GLY A 106 0.50 -1.20 1.31
C GLY A 106 0.82 -1.30 2.81
N ILE A 107 0.11 -2.15 3.56
CA ILE A 107 0.39 -2.39 4.99
C ILE A 107 1.80 -2.97 5.18
N LEU A 108 2.15 -4.01 4.43
CA LEU A 108 3.41 -4.73 4.58
C LEU A 108 4.63 -3.88 4.19
N GLU A 109 4.57 -3.21 3.04
CA GLU A 109 5.71 -2.47 2.47
C GLU A 109 5.95 -1.12 3.16
N SER A 110 4.89 -0.50 3.70
CA SER A 110 5.00 0.82 4.37
C SER A 110 4.99 0.75 5.90
N GLY A 111 4.89 -0.45 6.49
CA GLY A 111 4.61 -0.60 7.90
C GLY A 111 3.35 0.15 8.33
N ALA A 112 2.25 -0.03 7.58
CA ALA A 112 1.01 0.74 7.71
C ALA A 112 1.23 2.27 7.73
N GLY A 113 2.06 2.76 6.81
CA GLY A 113 2.38 4.18 6.63
C GLY A 113 3.33 4.76 7.66
N LYS A 114 4.02 3.92 8.44
CA LYS A 114 4.96 4.34 9.50
C LYS A 114 6.43 4.14 9.13
N GLY A 115 6.72 3.50 8.00
CA GLY A 115 8.07 3.42 7.47
C GLY A 115 8.55 4.77 6.96
N ASP A 116 9.85 5.03 7.10
CA ASP A 116 10.50 6.30 6.76
C ASP A 116 10.20 6.72 5.32
N LEU A 117 10.28 5.77 4.37
CA LEU A 117 9.98 6.05 2.96
C LEU A 117 8.52 6.48 2.72
N ALA A 118 7.56 5.93 3.46
CA ALA A 118 6.17 6.34 3.37
C ALA A 118 5.95 7.73 3.97
N LEU A 119 6.60 8.02 5.10
CA LEU A 119 6.51 9.31 5.79
C LEU A 119 7.18 10.45 5.02
N ASP A 120 8.37 10.22 4.48
CA ASP A 120 9.20 11.26 3.87
C ASP A 120 8.89 11.47 2.38
N ALA A 121 8.41 10.43 1.70
CA ALA A 121 8.25 10.44 0.25
C ALA A 121 6.84 10.07 -0.23
N ASN A 122 5.89 9.80 0.67
CA ASN A 122 4.57 9.26 0.33
C ASN A 122 4.65 7.99 -0.54
N ASN A 123 5.75 7.23 -0.45
CA ASN A 123 5.97 6.04 -1.26
C ASN A 123 5.66 4.79 -0.43
N HIS A 124 4.42 4.33 -0.51
CA HIS A 124 3.90 3.25 0.32
C HIS A 124 4.27 1.84 -0.18
N PHE A 125 4.86 1.72 -1.37
CA PHE A 125 5.11 0.44 -2.03
C PHE A 125 6.59 0.23 -2.39
N GLY A 126 7.48 1.12 -1.91
CA GLY A 126 8.91 1.00 -2.17
C GLY A 126 9.29 1.12 -3.66
N ILE A 127 8.53 1.89 -4.45
CA ILE A 127 8.78 1.95 -5.91
C ILE A 127 10.09 2.70 -6.16
N LYS A 128 11.08 1.98 -6.70
CA LYS A 128 12.39 2.50 -7.06
C LYS A 128 12.31 3.41 -8.31
N CYS A 129 13.27 4.33 -8.42
CA CYS A 129 13.44 5.10 -9.64
C CYS A 129 13.89 4.17 -10.78
N HIS A 130 13.34 4.42 -11.97
CA HIS A 130 13.78 3.79 -13.20
C HIS A 130 14.01 4.88 -14.24
N ASN A 131 14.57 4.53 -15.40
CA ASN A 131 14.96 5.51 -16.43
C ASN A 131 13.78 6.34 -16.98
N ASP A 132 12.54 5.91 -16.75
CA ASP A 132 11.29 6.57 -17.13
C ASP A 132 10.73 7.51 -16.05
N TRP A 133 11.34 7.56 -14.86
CA TRP A 133 10.88 8.42 -13.78
C TRP A 133 11.44 9.84 -13.89
N LEU A 134 10.56 10.81 -14.14
CA LEU A 134 10.89 12.24 -14.27
C LEU A 134 10.44 13.07 -13.06
N GLY A 135 9.80 12.45 -12.06
CA GLY A 135 9.29 13.11 -10.87
C GLY A 135 10.34 13.31 -9.78
N GLU A 136 9.90 13.80 -8.62
CA GLU A 136 10.78 13.92 -7.45
C GLU A 136 11.27 12.55 -6.97
N SER A 137 12.41 12.53 -6.28
CA SER A 137 12.99 11.30 -5.73
C SER A 137 13.65 11.55 -4.38
N VAL A 138 13.74 10.50 -3.57
CA VAL A 138 14.56 10.47 -2.35
C VAL A 138 15.62 9.39 -2.44
N ARG A 139 16.69 9.53 -1.64
CA ARG A 139 17.69 8.48 -1.44
C ARG A 139 17.42 7.79 -0.12
N HIS A 140 17.39 6.47 -0.15
CA HIS A 140 17.15 5.65 1.02
C HIS A 140 18.02 4.39 0.95
N ASP A 141 18.50 3.91 2.09
CA ASP A 141 19.24 2.66 2.16
C ASP A 141 18.24 1.50 2.31
N ASP A 142 18.30 0.51 1.42
CA ASP A 142 17.41 -0.66 1.42
C ASP A 142 18.22 -1.93 1.13
N ASP A 143 18.21 -2.43 -0.12
CA ASP A 143 19.08 -3.54 -0.54
C ASP A 143 20.53 -3.05 -0.74
N SER A 144 20.68 -1.78 -1.12
CA SER A 144 21.95 -1.09 -1.30
C SER A 144 21.91 0.31 -0.72
N ALA A 145 23.09 0.88 -0.45
CA ALA A 145 23.18 2.24 0.03
C ALA A 145 22.70 3.22 -1.04
N GLN A 146 21.90 4.20 -0.61
CA GLN A 146 21.45 5.35 -1.41
C GLN A 146 20.74 4.95 -2.70
N GLU A 147 19.88 3.93 -2.63
CA GLU A 147 18.98 3.62 -3.72
C GLU A 147 18.00 4.76 -3.96
N CYS A 148 17.65 4.97 -5.24
CA CYS A 148 16.71 6.02 -5.63
C CYS A 148 15.30 5.47 -5.53
N PHE A 149 14.45 6.17 -4.79
CA PHE A 149 13.02 5.89 -4.69
C PHE A 149 12.20 7.07 -5.20
N ARG A 150 11.09 6.75 -5.85
CA ARG A 150 10.12 7.76 -6.31
C ARG A 150 9.54 8.49 -5.11
N LYS A 151 9.33 9.80 -5.26
CA LYS A 151 8.66 10.64 -4.26
C LYS A 151 7.39 11.23 -4.85
N TYR A 152 6.36 11.24 -4.03
CA TYR A 152 5.03 11.67 -4.41
C TYR A 152 4.54 12.82 -3.53
N THR A 153 3.61 13.60 -4.06
CA THR A 153 2.99 14.71 -3.33
C THR A 153 2.05 14.18 -2.26
N GLU A 154 1.36 13.08 -2.56
CA GLU A 154 0.41 12.43 -1.68
C GLU A 154 0.44 10.91 -1.86
N ALA A 155 0.02 10.18 -0.83
CA ALA A 155 0.03 8.72 -0.83
C ALA A 155 -0.77 8.12 -2.00
N SER A 156 -1.89 8.74 -2.40
CA SER A 156 -2.76 8.24 -3.48
C SER A 156 -2.03 8.11 -4.84
N GLU A 157 -1.02 8.94 -5.08
CA GLU A 157 -0.18 8.86 -6.28
C GLU A 157 0.69 7.61 -6.28
N SER A 158 1.23 7.21 -5.12
CA SER A 158 2.00 5.95 -5.00
C SER A 158 1.12 4.72 -5.19
N TYR A 159 -0.15 4.76 -4.74
CA TYR A 159 -1.13 3.71 -5.01
C TYR A 159 -1.43 3.57 -6.49
N ARG A 160 -1.62 4.71 -7.18
CA ARG A 160 -1.83 4.73 -8.63
C ARG A 160 -0.59 4.23 -9.37
N ASP A 161 0.61 4.67 -8.97
CA ASP A 161 1.85 4.27 -9.63
C ASP A 161 2.16 2.79 -9.41
N HIS A 162 1.87 2.25 -8.22
CA HIS A 162 1.91 0.81 -7.96
C HIS A 162 0.99 0.03 -8.89
N ALA A 163 -0.25 0.51 -9.09
CA ALA A 163 -1.17 -0.12 -10.02
C ALA A 163 -0.66 -0.09 -11.47
N LEU A 164 -0.15 1.07 -11.91
CA LEU A 164 0.45 1.23 -13.24
C LEU A 164 1.71 0.36 -13.42
N PHE A 165 2.51 0.18 -12.38
CA PHE A 165 3.67 -0.69 -12.39
C PHE A 165 3.28 -2.15 -12.66
N LEU A 166 2.28 -2.67 -11.95
CA LEU A 166 1.80 -4.05 -12.15
C LEU A 166 1.15 -4.23 -13.54
N VAL A 167 0.32 -3.28 -13.98
CA VAL A 167 -0.33 -3.33 -15.29
C VAL A 167 0.68 -3.21 -16.44
N GLY A 168 1.66 -2.31 -16.31
CA GLY A 168 2.56 -1.92 -17.40
C GLY A 168 3.70 -2.90 -17.67
N LYS A 169 4.04 -3.78 -16.73
CA LYS A 169 5.16 -4.72 -16.90
C LYS A 169 4.66 -6.09 -17.34
N LYS A 170 5.08 -6.53 -18.53
CA LYS A 170 4.75 -7.85 -19.13
C LYS A 170 4.93 -9.03 -18.17
N ARG A 171 5.92 -8.98 -17.26
CA ARG A 171 6.20 -10.04 -16.28
C ARG A 171 5.01 -10.32 -15.34
N TYR A 172 4.12 -9.35 -15.11
CA TYR A 172 2.96 -9.48 -14.24
C TYR A 172 1.66 -9.77 -15.01
N ALA A 173 1.70 -9.88 -16.34
CA ALA A 173 0.50 -10.01 -17.16
C ALA A 173 -0.35 -11.24 -16.79
N SER A 174 0.28 -12.34 -16.35
CA SER A 174 -0.42 -13.55 -15.90
C SER A 174 -1.29 -13.33 -14.66
N LEU A 175 -0.98 -12.34 -13.81
CA LEU A 175 -1.80 -12.02 -12.64
C LEU A 175 -3.22 -11.63 -13.03
N PHE A 176 -3.35 -10.89 -14.12
CA PHE A 176 -4.63 -10.37 -14.62
C PHE A 176 -5.49 -11.43 -15.31
N THR A 177 -5.02 -12.69 -15.35
CA THR A 177 -5.82 -13.85 -15.77
C THR A 177 -6.57 -14.51 -14.62
N TYR A 178 -6.21 -14.19 -13.38
CA TYR A 178 -6.92 -14.67 -12.20
C TYR A 178 -8.19 -13.87 -11.97
N GLU A 179 -9.15 -14.48 -11.29
CA GLU A 179 -10.34 -13.80 -10.81
C GLU A 179 -9.97 -12.62 -9.91
N LYS A 180 -10.75 -11.52 -10.02
CA LYS A 180 -10.46 -10.26 -9.33
C LYS A 180 -10.65 -10.30 -7.81
N ASP A 181 -11.21 -11.37 -7.28
CA ASP A 181 -11.34 -11.62 -5.84
C ASP A 181 -10.55 -12.85 -5.37
N ASP A 182 -9.80 -13.52 -6.25
CA ASP A 182 -8.92 -14.63 -5.87
C ASP A 182 -7.57 -14.09 -5.39
N TYR A 183 -7.60 -13.43 -4.24
CA TYR A 183 -6.41 -12.85 -3.63
C TYR A 183 -5.33 -13.91 -3.31
N LYS A 184 -5.70 -15.19 -3.17
CA LYS A 184 -4.74 -16.27 -2.90
C LYS A 184 -3.92 -16.58 -4.15
N ALA A 185 -4.57 -16.70 -5.30
CA ALA A 185 -3.88 -16.84 -6.58
C ALA A 185 -3.01 -15.61 -6.87
N TRP A 186 -3.53 -14.41 -6.63
CA TRP A 186 -2.77 -13.16 -6.77
C TRP A 186 -1.53 -13.12 -5.89
N ALA A 187 -1.64 -13.42 -4.59
CA ALA A 187 -0.49 -13.40 -3.67
C ALA A 187 0.61 -14.39 -4.08
N LYS A 188 0.23 -15.61 -4.47
CA LYS A 188 1.17 -16.63 -4.99
C LYS A 188 1.78 -16.21 -6.32
N GLY A 189 0.95 -15.68 -7.21
CA GLY A 189 1.35 -15.19 -8.52
C GLY A 189 2.33 -14.04 -8.44
N LEU A 190 2.14 -13.08 -7.52
CA LEU A 190 3.04 -11.94 -7.33
C LEU A 190 4.47 -12.41 -7.06
N ARG A 191 4.62 -13.39 -6.16
CA ARG A 191 5.91 -14.02 -5.90
C ARG A 191 6.42 -14.78 -7.12
N ALA A 192 5.59 -15.58 -7.78
CA ALA A 192 6.00 -16.35 -8.96
C ALA A 192 6.48 -15.44 -10.11
N CYS A 193 5.90 -14.25 -10.25
CA CYS A 193 6.32 -13.23 -11.20
C CYS A 193 7.57 -12.47 -10.74
N GLY A 194 8.08 -12.75 -9.54
CA GLY A 194 9.27 -12.17 -8.91
C GLY A 194 9.09 -10.76 -8.36
N TYR A 195 7.89 -10.42 -7.86
CA TYR A 195 7.66 -9.18 -7.11
C TYR A 195 8.51 -9.12 -5.84
N ALA A 196 8.56 -10.24 -5.09
CA ALA A 196 9.36 -10.40 -3.89
C ALA A 196 10.18 -11.69 -3.94
N THR A 197 11.36 -11.67 -3.32
CA THR A 197 12.25 -12.85 -3.21
C THR A 197 11.88 -13.75 -2.01
N ASP A 198 11.26 -13.18 -0.97
CA ASP A 198 10.85 -13.89 0.24
C ASP A 198 9.89 -15.07 -0.08
N PRO A 199 10.23 -16.33 0.29
CA PRO A 199 9.34 -17.48 0.14
C PRO A 199 7.98 -17.31 0.82
N ASN A 200 7.93 -16.61 1.95
CA ASN A 200 6.73 -16.44 2.77
C ASN A 200 5.91 -15.21 2.37
N TYR A 201 6.30 -14.47 1.33
CA TYR A 201 5.58 -13.28 0.89
C TYR A 201 4.08 -13.52 0.62
N PRO A 202 3.67 -14.60 -0.07
CA PRO A 202 2.25 -14.88 -0.30
C PRO A 202 1.49 -15.08 1.00
N ASP A 203 2.07 -15.84 1.95
CA ASP A 203 1.44 -16.15 3.23
C ASP A 203 1.31 -14.90 4.10
N LYS A 204 2.30 -13.99 4.06
CA LYS A 204 2.21 -12.68 4.73
C LYS A 204 1.02 -11.88 4.19
N LEU A 205 0.89 -11.73 2.87
CA LEU A 205 -0.24 -11.02 2.27
C LEU A 205 -1.59 -11.66 2.62
N ILE A 206 -1.70 -12.98 2.43
CA ILE A 206 -2.90 -13.75 2.78
C ILE A 206 -3.25 -13.55 4.26
N SER A 207 -2.25 -13.53 5.14
CA SER A 207 -2.48 -13.31 6.58
C SER A 207 -3.08 -11.94 6.88
N TYR A 208 -2.63 -10.87 6.21
CA TYR A 208 -3.23 -9.53 6.36
C TYR A 208 -4.65 -9.51 5.81
N ILE A 209 -4.84 -10.07 4.62
CA ILE A 209 -6.15 -10.10 3.95
C ILE A 209 -7.16 -10.84 4.81
N GLU A 210 -6.81 -12.00 5.36
CA GLU A 210 -7.73 -12.80 6.18
C GLU A 210 -7.90 -12.21 7.59
N ARG A 211 -6.83 -11.68 8.21
CA ARG A 211 -6.88 -11.10 9.56
C ARG A 211 -7.73 -9.83 9.59
N TYR A 212 -7.53 -8.95 8.62
CA TYR A 212 -8.23 -7.67 8.52
C TYR A 212 -9.40 -7.69 7.53
N ASN A 213 -9.72 -8.88 6.99
CA ASN A 213 -10.83 -9.13 6.07
C ASN A 213 -10.86 -8.18 4.88
N LEU A 214 -9.69 -7.94 4.30
CA LEU A 214 -9.54 -6.97 3.21
C LEU A 214 -10.27 -7.41 1.94
N HIS A 215 -10.55 -8.72 1.80
CA HIS A 215 -11.32 -9.27 0.67
C HIS A 215 -12.77 -8.76 0.62
N GLN A 216 -13.28 -8.18 1.72
CA GLN A 216 -14.58 -7.51 1.70
C GLN A 216 -14.63 -6.38 0.65
N TYR A 217 -13.51 -5.70 0.43
CA TYR A 217 -13.41 -4.61 -0.55
C TYR A 217 -13.40 -5.15 -1.97
N ASP A 218 -12.84 -6.34 -2.20
CA ASP A 218 -12.92 -7.02 -3.50
C ASP A 218 -14.38 -7.37 -3.82
N CYS A 219 -15.11 -7.91 -2.83
CA CYS A 219 -16.53 -8.23 -2.94
C CYS A 219 -17.37 -6.97 -3.24
N GLN A 220 -17.09 -5.84 -2.57
CA GLN A 220 -17.77 -4.57 -2.83
C GLN A 220 -17.57 -4.09 -4.27
N VAL A 221 -16.35 -4.16 -4.81
CA VAL A 221 -16.06 -3.73 -6.18
C VAL A 221 -16.64 -4.69 -7.23
N THR A 222 -16.64 -6.00 -6.94
CA THR A 222 -17.14 -7.03 -7.87
C THR A 222 -18.65 -7.24 -7.78
N GLY A 223 -19.33 -6.67 -6.79
CA GLY A 223 -20.75 -6.92 -6.50
C GLY A 223 -21.03 -8.34 -6.00
N ARG A 224 -20.01 -9.09 -5.59
CA ARG A 224 -20.16 -10.44 -5.02
C ARG A 224 -20.55 -10.35 -3.54
N ASN A 225 -21.31 -11.34 -3.06
CA ASN A 225 -21.68 -11.40 -1.66
C ASN A 225 -20.46 -11.74 -0.80
N TYR A 226 -20.14 -10.86 0.16
CA TYR A 226 -19.06 -11.09 1.10
C TYR A 226 -19.37 -12.29 2.01
N LYS A 227 -18.45 -13.25 2.06
CA LYS A 227 -18.46 -14.35 3.01
C LYS A 227 -17.30 -14.16 4.00
N PRO A 228 -17.57 -13.92 5.29
CA PRO A 228 -16.52 -13.88 6.30
C PRO A 228 -15.81 -15.23 6.41
N PHE A 229 -14.49 -15.24 6.59
CA PHE A 229 -13.77 -16.48 6.89
C PHE A 229 -14.21 -17.06 8.23
N GLU A 230 -14.85 -18.22 8.24
CA GLU A 230 -15.06 -19.00 9.46
C GLU A 230 -13.71 -19.60 9.88
N LYS A 231 -13.08 -19.06 10.94
CA LYS A 231 -11.92 -19.72 11.53
C LYS A 231 -12.41 -20.90 12.36
N SER A 232 -12.03 -22.12 11.99
CA SER A 232 -12.14 -23.30 12.86
C SER A 232 -11.28 -23.09 14.11
N THR A 233 -11.89 -22.82 15.25
CA THR A 233 -11.21 -22.67 16.55
C THR A 233 -10.81 -24.03 17.15
N PRO A 234 -9.55 -24.21 17.62
CA PRO A 234 -9.20 -25.23 18.61
C PRO A 234 -9.74 -24.85 20.01
N PRO A 235 -10.12 -25.82 20.87
CA PRO A 235 -10.79 -25.55 22.14
C PRO A 235 -9.79 -25.21 23.24
N ALA A 236 -9.94 -24.05 23.92
CA ALA A 236 -9.22 -23.80 25.18
C ALA A 236 -9.94 -22.84 26.15
N LYS A 237 -9.82 -23.21 27.43
CA LYS A 237 -10.51 -22.82 28.68
C LYS A 237 -10.30 -21.36 29.17
N SER A 238 -11.30 -20.87 29.93
CA SER A 238 -11.38 -19.57 30.67
C SER A 238 -10.60 -19.55 32.00
N PRO A 239 -10.39 -18.37 32.66
CA PRO A 239 -11.40 -17.77 33.58
C PRO A 239 -11.50 -16.20 33.68
N SER A 240 -12.74 -15.71 33.92
CA SER A 240 -13.31 -14.62 34.81
C SER A 240 -12.42 -13.44 35.34
N ASN A 241 -12.85 -12.18 35.62
CA ASN A 241 -14.17 -11.61 36.00
C ASN A 241 -14.18 -10.04 36.17
N SER A 242 -15.38 -9.41 36.09
CA SER A 242 -15.92 -8.18 36.79
C SER A 242 -15.80 -6.78 36.10
N ASN A 243 -16.77 -5.83 36.12
CA ASN A 243 -18.16 -5.73 36.60
C ASN A 243 -18.82 -4.46 35.99
N SER A 244 -20.07 -4.55 35.51
CA SER A 244 -21.01 -3.42 35.37
C SER A 244 -22.44 -3.93 35.35
N ASN A 245 -23.31 -3.15 35.99
CA ASN A 245 -24.66 -3.45 36.41
C ASN A 245 -25.59 -3.64 35.20
N VAL A 246 -25.54 -4.85 34.64
CA VAL A 246 -26.37 -5.28 33.53
C VAL A 246 -26.81 -6.69 33.86
N ASN A 247 -28.11 -6.98 33.69
CA ASN A 247 -28.72 -8.28 33.91
C ASN A 247 -27.79 -9.38 33.36
N PRO A 248 -27.19 -10.24 34.22
CA PRO A 248 -26.18 -11.22 33.80
C PRO A 248 -26.69 -12.23 32.77
N ASN A 249 -28.01 -12.32 32.61
CA ASN A 249 -28.69 -13.25 31.71
C ASN A 249 -29.32 -12.57 30.49
N ASP A 250 -28.96 -11.34 30.13
CA ASP A 250 -29.38 -10.79 28.85
C ASP A 250 -28.62 -11.50 27.71
N PRO A 251 -29.31 -12.30 26.87
CA PRO A 251 -28.66 -13.04 25.78
C PRO A 251 -28.09 -12.13 24.69
N ASN A 252 -28.31 -10.81 24.79
CA ASN A 252 -27.87 -9.79 23.86
C ASN A 252 -26.62 -9.03 24.33
N LEU A 253 -26.00 -9.43 25.45
CA LEU A 253 -24.76 -8.82 25.96
C LEU A 253 -23.56 -9.72 25.75
N TYR A 254 -22.44 -9.10 25.39
CA TYR A 254 -21.14 -9.73 25.28
C TYR A 254 -20.10 -9.02 26.13
N GLU A 255 -19.35 -9.78 26.91
CA GLU A 255 -18.20 -9.27 27.66
C GLU A 255 -16.93 -9.39 26.81
N VAL A 256 -16.29 -8.25 26.54
CA VAL A 256 -15.04 -8.13 25.79
C VAL A 256 -13.96 -8.99 26.45
N GLN A 257 -13.42 -9.94 25.70
CA GLN A 257 -12.34 -10.82 26.13
C GLN A 257 -10.98 -10.27 25.69
N LYS A 258 -9.91 -10.78 26.30
CA LYS A 258 -8.54 -10.45 25.88
C LYS A 258 -8.35 -10.80 24.39
N GLY A 259 -7.96 -9.81 23.60
CA GLY A 259 -7.76 -9.94 22.15
C GLY A 259 -8.99 -9.61 21.31
N ASP A 260 -10.11 -9.24 21.93
CA ASP A 260 -11.27 -8.75 21.18
C ASP A 260 -11.05 -7.35 20.61
N THR A 261 -11.66 -7.13 19.46
CA THR A 261 -11.79 -5.86 18.76
C THR A 261 -13.26 -5.66 18.43
N LEU A 262 -13.71 -4.43 18.17
CA LEU A 262 -15.08 -4.21 17.69
C LEU A 262 -15.40 -5.07 16.48
N TYR A 263 -14.40 -5.28 15.60
CA TYR A 263 -14.55 -6.14 14.45
C TYR A 263 -14.73 -7.61 14.82
N SER A 264 -13.90 -8.19 15.71
CA SER A 264 -14.03 -9.59 16.13
C SER A 264 -15.38 -9.87 16.81
N ILE A 265 -15.89 -8.89 17.56
CA ILE A 265 -17.19 -8.96 18.22
C ILE A 265 -18.33 -8.81 17.22
N SER A 266 -18.24 -7.84 16.31
CA SER A 266 -19.24 -7.63 15.26
C SER A 266 -19.47 -8.92 14.46
N LYS A 267 -18.37 -9.61 14.13
CA LYS A 267 -18.37 -10.89 13.45
C LYS A 267 -18.97 -12.02 14.29
N LYS A 268 -18.62 -12.09 15.58
CA LYS A 268 -19.14 -13.11 16.51
C LYS A 268 -20.66 -13.08 16.63
N PHE A 269 -21.26 -11.90 16.52
CA PHE A 269 -22.70 -11.72 16.68
C PHE A 269 -23.44 -11.36 15.39
N ASN A 270 -22.73 -11.38 14.26
CA ASN A 270 -23.27 -11.00 12.95
C ASN A 270 -23.96 -9.62 12.96
N VAL A 271 -23.30 -8.63 13.54
CA VAL A 271 -23.70 -7.23 13.54
C VAL A 271 -22.65 -6.39 12.84
N LEU A 272 -23.01 -5.24 12.27
CA LEU A 272 -22.03 -4.31 11.70
C LEU A 272 -21.24 -3.63 12.82
N VAL A 273 -19.98 -3.28 12.56
CA VAL A 273 -19.15 -2.51 13.52
C VAL A 273 -19.81 -1.18 13.85
N ASP A 274 -20.36 -0.49 12.85
CA ASP A 274 -21.02 0.80 13.06
C ASP A 274 -22.30 0.66 13.91
N ASP A 275 -23.11 -0.38 13.66
CA ASP A 275 -24.28 -0.70 14.49
C ASP A 275 -23.87 -1.06 15.92
N LEU A 276 -22.79 -1.83 16.08
CA LEU A 276 -22.24 -2.19 17.39
C LEU A 276 -21.76 -0.95 18.15
N LYS A 277 -21.14 0.02 17.48
CA LYS A 277 -20.74 1.30 18.08
C LYS A 277 -21.95 2.12 18.47
N GLN A 278 -22.93 2.25 17.58
CA GLN A 278 -24.12 3.07 17.81
C GLN A 278 -24.97 2.50 18.96
N LYS A 279 -25.18 1.17 19.01
CA LYS A 279 -25.89 0.49 20.10
C LYS A 279 -25.23 0.68 21.47
N ASN A 280 -23.92 0.90 21.49
CA ASN A 280 -23.11 1.00 22.70
C ASN A 280 -22.57 2.41 22.99
N ASN A 281 -23.03 3.42 22.24
CA ASN A 281 -22.58 4.81 22.34
C ASN A 281 -21.05 4.97 22.31
N LEU A 282 -20.38 4.17 21.48
CA LEU A 282 -18.92 4.21 21.34
C LEU A 282 -18.52 5.27 20.33
N SER A 283 -17.76 6.27 20.78
CA SER A 283 -17.20 7.32 19.92
C SER A 283 -16.00 6.85 19.10
N ASP A 284 -15.32 5.79 19.55
CA ASP A 284 -14.11 5.25 18.92
C ASP A 284 -14.13 3.71 18.90
N ASN A 285 -12.98 3.11 18.62
CA ASN A 285 -12.84 1.66 18.48
C ASN A 285 -12.17 0.99 19.69
N ALA A 286 -11.90 1.75 20.76
CA ALA A 286 -11.24 1.22 21.94
C ALA A 286 -12.22 0.35 22.73
N LEU A 287 -11.75 -0.82 23.15
CA LEU A 287 -12.48 -1.73 24.02
C LEU A 287 -11.65 -2.06 25.24
N SER A 288 -12.28 -2.07 26.41
CA SER A 288 -11.66 -2.54 27.65
C SER A 288 -12.02 -3.99 27.89
N ILE A 289 -11.05 -4.80 28.31
CA ILE A 289 -11.32 -6.18 28.74
C ILE A 289 -12.34 -6.14 29.90
N GLY A 290 -13.38 -6.97 29.83
CA GLY A 290 -14.49 -6.96 30.78
C GLY A 290 -15.60 -5.95 30.45
N GLN A 291 -15.43 -5.11 29.42
CA GLN A 291 -16.49 -4.20 28.95
C GLN A 291 -17.66 -5.01 28.39
N LYS A 292 -18.89 -4.63 28.77
CA LYS A 292 -20.11 -5.26 28.24
C LYS A 292 -20.62 -4.48 27.03
N LEU A 293 -20.84 -5.17 25.92
CA LEU A 293 -21.40 -4.63 24.68
C LEU A 293 -22.74 -5.28 24.38
N LYS A 294 -23.73 -4.47 23.98
CA LYS A 294 -24.98 -4.89 23.35
C LYS A 294 -24.67 -5.35 21.93
N VAL A 295 -24.89 -6.62 21.66
CA VAL A 295 -24.52 -7.30 20.42
C VAL A 295 -25.73 -7.78 19.61
N LYS A 296 -26.95 -7.53 20.09
CA LYS A 296 -28.20 -7.73 19.35
C LYS A 296 -29.15 -6.57 19.62
#